data_AF-A0A2D6U286-F1
#
_entry.id   AF-A0A2D6U286-F1
#
_cell.length_a   1.000
_cell.length_b   1.000
_cell.length_c   1.000
_cell.angle_alpha   90.00
_cell.angle_beta   90.00
_cell.angle_gamma   90.00
#
_symmetry.space_group_name_H-M   'P 1'
#
loop_
_entity.id
_entity.type
_entity.pdbx_description
1 polymer ?
#
loop_
_entity_poly.entity_id
_entity_poly.type
_entity_poly.pdbx_seq_one_letter_code
_entity_poly.pdbx_strand_id
1 'polypeptide(L)' 'MNLEVEIGIAKLEPNAVTPTQGSAQAAGWDLYALEETIVKKYQSSMIRTGIAVAIPDGWEGQI' A
#
# COMPACT_ATOMS: atom_id res chain seq x y z
N MET A 1 -1.30 26.99 7.75
CA MET A 1 -2.22 25.88 8.04
C MET A 1 -1.40 24.60 7.94
N ASN A 2 -1.16 23.89 9.03
CA ASN A 2 -0.59 22.55 8.95
C ASN A 2 -1.72 21.64 8.45
N LEU A 3 -1.62 21.13 7.23
CA LEU A 3 -2.46 20.03 6.79
C LEU A 3 -1.88 18.76 7.42
N GLU A 4 -2.46 18.35 8.54
CA GLU A 4 -2.34 16.97 8.98
C GLU A 4 -3.23 16.13 8.07
N VAL A 5 -2.60 15.31 7.21
CA VAL A 5 -3.30 14.41 6.30
C VAL A 5 -3.30 13.03 6.94
N GLU A 6 -4.48 12.58 7.36
CA GLU A 6 -4.68 11.22 7.87
C GLU A 6 -5.09 10.30 6.71
N ILE A 7 -4.48 9.11 6.65
CA ILE A 7 -4.77 8.11 5.62
C ILE A 7 -5.29 6.85 6.32
N GLY A 8 -6.56 6.53 6.09
CA GLY A 8 -7.18 5.32 6.64
C GLY A 8 -6.74 4.06 5.89
N ILE A 9 -6.40 3.00 6.63
CA ILE A 9 -6.04 1.69 6.06
C ILE A 9 -6.91 0.61 6.70
N ALA A 10 -7.58 -0.19 5.87
CA ALA A 10 -8.34 -1.36 6.30
C ALA A 10 -7.68 -2.63 5.78
N LYS A 11 -7.40 -3.59 6.66
CA LYS A 11 -7.06 -4.95 6.27
C LYS A 11 -8.35 -5.67 5.88
N LEU A 12 -8.44 -6.09 4.63
CA LEU A 12 -9.58 -6.83 4.10
C LEU A 12 -9.42 -8.34 4.30
N GLU A 13 -8.19 -8.79 4.51
CA GLU A 13 -7.81 -10.20 4.61
C GLU A 13 -6.98 -10.45 5.89
N PRO A 14 -7.10 -11.62 6.54
CA PRO A 14 -6.38 -11.92 7.78
C PRO A 14 -4.85 -11.82 7.67
N ASN A 15 -4.31 -12.16 6.50
CA ASN A 15 -2.87 -12.19 6.24
C ASN A 15 -2.34 -10.86 5.67
N ALA A 16 -3.19 -9.84 5.51
CA ALA A 16 -2.75 -8.54 5.01
C ALA A 16 -1.79 -7.87 6.01
N VAL A 17 -0.78 -7.20 5.50
CA VAL A 17 0.23 -6.48 6.31
C VAL A 17 -0.01 -4.98 6.17
N THR A 18 0.03 -4.27 7.29
CA THR A 18 -0.08 -2.80 7.28
C THR A 18 1.18 -2.22 6.65
N PRO A 19 1.07 -1.29 5.68
CA PRO A 19 2.23 -0.64 5.08
C PRO A 19 3.15 0.00 6.13
N THR A 20 4.46 -0.07 5.91
CA THR A 20 5.46 0.53 6.82
C THR A 20 6.18 1.68 6.17
N GLN A 21 6.56 2.68 6.97
CA GLN A 21 7.40 3.76 6.49
C GLN A 21 8.88 3.43 6.79
N GLY A 22 9.71 3.33 5.76
CA GLY A 22 11.11 2.94 5.91
C GLY A 22 11.99 3.95 6.68
N SER A 23 11.57 5.21 6.75
CA SER A 23 12.21 6.25 7.59
C SER A 23 11.24 7.42 7.83
N ALA A 24 11.56 8.29 8.79
CA ALA A 24 10.72 9.46 9.12
C ALA A 24 10.51 10.43 7.94
N GLN A 25 11.38 10.41 6.93
CA GLN A 25 11.31 11.28 5.73
C GLN A 25 11.09 10.47 4.45
N ALA A 26 10.72 9.19 4.54
CA ALA A 26 10.45 8.40 3.36
C ALA A 26 9.24 8.96 2.60
N ALA A 27 9.35 9.03 1.28
CA ALA A 27 8.31 9.58 0.41
C ALA A 27 7.04 8.72 0.33
N GLY A 28 7.09 7.46 0.77
CA GLY A 28 5.97 6.54 0.72
C GLY A 28 6.10 5.41 1.74
N TRP A 29 5.21 4.43 1.60
CA TRP A 29 5.14 3.25 2.46
C TRP A 29 5.43 1.99 1.64
N ASP A 30 6.14 1.06 2.27
CA ASP A 30 6.38 -0.26 1.71
C ASP A 30 5.07 -1.05 1.68
N LEU A 31 4.77 -1.67 0.53
CA LEU A 31 3.62 -2.55 0.35
C LEU A 31 4.06 -4.02 0.36
N TYR A 32 3.16 -4.87 0.82
CA TYR A 32 3.43 -6.29 1.00
C TYR A 32 2.46 -7.13 0.18
N ALA A 33 2.98 -8.18 -0.46
CA ALA A 33 2.16 -9.19 -1.10
C ALA A 33 1.35 -9.94 -0.03
N LEU A 34 0.08 -10.17 -0.31
CA LEU A 34 -0.82 -10.95 0.56
C LEU A 34 -0.42 -12.42 0.63
N GLU A 35 0.17 -12.93 -0.45
CA GLU A 35 0.46 -14.35 -0.67
C GLU A 35 1.66 -14.54 -1.59
N GLU A 36 2.31 -15.70 -1.50
CA GLU A 36 3.40 -16.06 -2.40
C GLU A 36 2.92 -16.01 -3.85
N THR A 37 3.66 -15.28 -4.69
CA THR A 37 3.28 -15.07 -6.09
C THR A 37 4.48 -15.30 -7.00
N ILE A 38 4.29 -16.10 -8.05
CA ILE A 38 5.31 -16.33 -9.08
C ILE A 38 5.08 -15.35 -10.24
N VAL A 39 6.04 -14.43 -10.44
CA VAL A 39 6.05 -13.55 -11.61
C VAL A 39 6.80 -14.24 -12.74
N LYS A 40 6.07 -14.60 -13.81
CA LYS A 40 6.67 -15.28 -14.97
C LYS A 40 7.43 -14.29 -15.85
N LYS A 41 8.55 -14.76 -16.41
CA LYS A 41 9.36 -13.99 -17.37
C LYS A 41 8.47 -13.48 -18.52
N TYR A 42 8.61 -12.19 -18.83
CA TYR A 42 7.88 -11.50 -19.89
C TYR A 42 6.35 -11.41 -19.72
N GLN A 43 5.85 -11.58 -18.49
CA GLN A 43 4.43 -11.42 -18.18
C GLN A 43 4.24 -10.42 -17.05
N SER A 44 3.17 -9.63 -17.11
CA SER A 44 2.73 -8.80 -16.00
C SER A 44 1.89 -9.63 -15.03
N SER A 45 2.03 -9.39 -13.73
CA SER A 45 1.25 -10.04 -12.69
C SER A 45 0.66 -8.99 -11.76
N MET A 46 -0.64 -9.09 -11.49
CA MET A 46 -1.29 -8.26 -10.48
C MET A 46 -1.13 -8.95 -9.13
N ILE A 47 -0.42 -8.29 -8.21
CA ILE A 47 -0.13 -8.83 -6.88
C ILE A 47 -1.07 -8.17 -5.88
N ARG A 48 -1.81 -8.99 -5.14
CA ARG A 48 -2.76 -8.51 -4.13
C ARG A 48 -2.01 -8.09 -2.86
N THR A 49 -2.46 -7.02 -2.24
CA THR A 49 -1.95 -6.54 -0.93
C THR A 49 -2.90 -6.88 0.23
N GLY A 50 -4.17 -7.15 -0.05
CA GLY A 50 -5.19 -7.42 0.96
C GLY A 50 -5.62 -6.20 1.79
N ILE A 51 -5.27 -4.99 1.36
CA ILE A 51 -5.64 -3.74 2.02
C ILE A 51 -6.54 -2.87 1.15
N ALA A 52 -7.38 -2.06 1.79
CA ALA A 52 -7.99 -0.88 1.19
C ALA A 52 -7.39 0.37 1.84
N VAL A 53 -7.22 1.42 1.04
CA VAL A 53 -6.69 2.72 1.48
C VAL A 53 -7.71 3.80 1.18
N ALA A 54 -8.03 4.61 2.18
CA ALA A 54 -8.87 5.79 2.04
C ALA A 54 -7.99 7.00 1.70
N ILE A 55 -7.78 7.22 0.39
CA ILE A 55 -7.00 8.35 -0.10
C ILE A 55 -7.85 9.63 0.02
N PRO A 56 -7.34 10.69 0.67
CA PRO A 56 -8.08 11.93 0.84
C PRO A 56 -8.18 12.72 -0.48
N ASP A 57 -9.20 13.56 -0.58
CA ASP A 57 -9.43 14.41 -1.75
C ASP A 57 -8.21 15.29 -2.07
N GLY A 58 -7.88 15.40 -3.36
CA GLY A 58 -6.72 16.16 -3.85
C GLY A 58 -5.41 15.38 -3.86
N TRP A 59 -5.42 14.09 -3.46
CA TRP A 59 -4.27 13.20 -3.49
C TRP A 59 -4.52 11.95 -4.33
N GLU A 60 -3.45 11.28 -4.74
CA GLU A 60 -3.49 9.94 -5.35
C GLU A 60 -2.52 9.00 -4.64
N GLY A 61 -2.82 7.70 -4.69
CA GLY A 61 -1.86 6.67 -4.32
C GLY A 61 -1.08 6.22 -5.54
N GLN A 62 0.24 6.42 -5.55
CA GLN A 62 1.13 5.97 -6.62
C GLN A 62 1.84 4.68 -6.23
N ILE A 63 1.89 3.72 -7.15
CA ILE A 63 2.59 2.42 -7.04
C ILE A 63 3.86 2.44 -7.89
#